data_AF-A0A379U356-F1
#
_entry.id   AF-A0A379U356-F1
#
_cell.length_a   1.000
_cell.length_b   1.000
_cell.length_c   1.000
_cell.angle_alpha   90.00
_cell.angle_beta   90.00
_cell.angle_gamma   90.00
#
_symmetry.space_group_name_H-M   'P 1'
#
loop_
_entity.id
_entity.type
_entity.pdbx_description
1 polymer ?
#
loop_
_entity_poly.entity_id
_entity_poly.type
_entity_poly.pdbx_seq_one_letter_code
_entity_poly.pdbx_strand_id
1 'polypeptide(L)'
;MKPGTKWKNWRSWALLKCSDVLRRLLRIRADLTRRFTELKPDVFVGIDAPDFNITLEGNLKKQGIKTIHYVSPSVWAWRQKRVFKIGRSTHMVLAFLPFEKAFYDKFNVPCRFIGHTMADTMPLDPDKNAARDVLGIPHNAHCLALLPGSRGAEVEMLSADFLKTAQLLRQRYPDLEVVVPLVNAKRREQFEKIKAEVAPDLAVHLLDGMGA
;
A
#
# COMPACT_ATOMS: atom_id res chain seq x y z
N MET A 1 -34.86 -34.23 -7.60
CA MET A 1 -34.22 -32.99 -8.05
C MET A 1 -32.89 -32.82 -7.33
N LYS A 2 -31.75 -32.80 -8.04
CA LYS A 2 -30.41 -32.64 -7.45
C LYS A 2 -30.03 -31.16 -7.37
N PRO A 3 -29.43 -30.65 -6.27
CA PRO A 3 -29.00 -29.25 -6.19
C PRO A 3 -27.71 -28.99 -6.99
N GLY A 4 -27.88 -28.28 -8.10
CA GLY A 4 -27.11 -27.14 -8.57
C GLY A 4 -25.60 -27.05 -8.29
N THR A 5 -24.83 -27.44 -9.31
CA THR A 5 -23.45 -27.08 -9.62
C THR A 5 -23.24 -25.55 -9.64
N LYS A 6 -22.61 -24.96 -8.61
CA LYS A 6 -22.23 -23.51 -8.64
C LYS A 6 -20.83 -23.17 -8.08
N TRP A 7 -19.94 -24.15 -7.94
CA TRP A 7 -18.61 -23.94 -7.33
C TRP A 7 -17.41 -23.97 -8.29
N LYS A 8 -17.61 -23.96 -9.63
CA LYS A 8 -16.50 -24.23 -10.58
C LYS A 8 -15.93 -23.05 -11.39
N ASN A 9 -16.46 -21.81 -11.31
CA ASN A 9 -16.10 -20.79 -12.31
C ASN A 9 -15.28 -19.57 -11.84
N TRP A 10 -15.08 -19.32 -10.55
CA TRP A 10 -14.41 -18.08 -10.10
C TRP A 10 -12.97 -17.91 -10.62
N ARG A 11 -12.20 -18.99 -10.70
CA ARG A 11 -10.84 -18.99 -11.25
C ARG A 11 -10.79 -18.64 -12.74
N SER A 12 -11.72 -19.19 -13.53
CA SER A 12 -11.78 -18.93 -14.98
C SER A 12 -12.12 -17.45 -15.27
N TRP A 13 -13.09 -16.89 -14.55
CA TRP A 13 -13.48 -15.49 -14.71
C TRP A 13 -12.41 -14.50 -14.21
N ALA A 14 -11.71 -14.82 -13.13
CA ALA A 14 -10.57 -14.04 -12.65
C ALA A 14 -9.38 -14.08 -13.63
N LEU A 15 -9.09 -15.26 -14.21
CA LEU A 15 -8.04 -15.42 -15.22
C LEU A 15 -8.39 -14.69 -16.53
N LEU A 16 -9.65 -14.76 -16.99
CA LEU A 16 -10.13 -14.03 -18.17
C LEU A 16 -10.02 -12.52 -17.98
N LYS A 17 -10.53 -11.98 -16.85
CA LYS A 17 -10.39 -10.55 -16.53
C LYS A 17 -8.92 -10.12 -16.39
N CYS A 18 -8.08 -10.95 -15.75
CA CYS A 18 -6.65 -10.69 -15.66
C CYS A 18 -5.97 -10.66 -17.03
N SER A 19 -6.38 -11.55 -17.95
CA SER A 19 -5.83 -11.63 -19.31
C SER A 19 -6.16 -10.39 -20.15
N ASP A 20 -7.34 -9.82 -19.98
CA ASP A 20 -7.76 -8.61 -20.71
C ASP A 20 -7.05 -7.37 -20.20
N VAL A 21 -6.92 -7.23 -18.88
CA VAL A 21 -6.14 -6.15 -18.26
C VAL A 21 -4.67 -6.25 -18.67
N LEU A 22 -4.09 -7.46 -18.62
CA LEU A 22 -2.70 -7.67 -19.03
C LEU A 22 -2.50 -7.32 -20.51
N ARG A 23 -3.37 -7.79 -21.41
CA ARG A 23 -3.31 -7.45 -22.84
C ARG A 23 -3.43 -5.95 -23.07
N ARG A 24 -4.28 -5.25 -22.33
CA ARG A 24 -4.39 -3.79 -22.38
C ARG A 24 -3.10 -3.11 -21.92
N LEU A 25 -2.54 -3.52 -20.79
CA LEU A 25 -1.28 -2.96 -20.27
C LEU A 25 -0.11 -3.17 -21.24
N LEU A 26 -0.01 -4.35 -21.84
CA LEU A 26 1.01 -4.63 -22.85
C LEU A 26 0.86 -3.73 -24.09
N ARG A 27 -0.38 -3.52 -24.57
CA ARG A 27 -0.66 -2.60 -25.69
C ARG A 27 -0.30 -1.15 -25.36
N ILE A 28 -0.70 -0.67 -24.19
CA ILE A 28 -0.37 0.69 -23.72
C ILE A 28 1.15 0.85 -23.64
N ARG A 29 1.87 -0.12 -23.07
CA ARG A 29 3.33 -0.07 -22.97
C ARG A 29 4.00 -0.01 -24.34
N ALA A 30 3.49 -0.77 -25.32
CA ALA A 30 4.01 -0.76 -26.68
C ALA A 30 3.79 0.60 -27.35
N ASP A 31 2.58 1.17 -27.25
CA ASP A 31 2.28 2.49 -27.80
C ASP A 31 3.12 3.60 -27.13
N LEU A 32 3.24 3.58 -25.80
CA LEU A 32 4.10 4.53 -25.08
C LEU A 32 5.56 4.40 -25.46
N THR A 33 6.07 3.17 -25.65
CA THR A 33 7.44 2.96 -26.12
C THR A 33 7.65 3.66 -27.46
N ARG A 34 6.73 3.47 -28.42
CA ARG A 34 6.79 4.10 -29.74
C ARG A 34 6.73 5.63 -29.63
N ARG A 35 5.71 6.16 -28.97
CA ARG A 35 5.48 7.61 -28.84
C ARG A 35 6.62 8.33 -28.13
N PHE A 36 7.17 7.75 -27.06
CA PHE A 36 8.31 8.36 -26.36
C PHE A 36 9.62 8.24 -27.15
N THR A 37 9.78 7.19 -27.97
CA THR A 37 10.92 7.10 -28.90
C THR A 37 10.85 8.16 -29.99
N GLU A 38 9.65 8.46 -30.49
CA GLU A 38 9.41 9.55 -31.46
C GLU A 38 9.60 10.93 -30.82
N LEU A 39 9.05 11.15 -29.62
CA LEU A 39 9.14 12.40 -28.89
C LEU A 39 10.57 12.73 -28.44
N LYS A 40 11.37 11.70 -28.10
CA LYS A 40 12.73 11.83 -27.54
C LYS A 40 12.80 12.77 -26.34
N PRO A 41 12.09 12.48 -25.23
CA PRO A 41 12.19 13.31 -24.03
C PRO A 41 13.62 13.28 -23.47
N ASP A 42 14.04 14.39 -22.87
CA ASP A 42 15.35 14.46 -22.20
C ASP A 42 15.48 13.43 -21.08
N VAL A 43 14.38 13.22 -20.33
CA VAL A 43 14.27 12.25 -19.24
C VAL A 43 12.86 11.66 -19.21
N PHE A 44 12.76 10.34 -19.08
CA PHE A 44 11.55 9.63 -18.69
C PHE A 44 11.59 9.31 -17.19
N VAL A 45 10.50 9.59 -16.47
CA VAL A 45 10.35 9.26 -15.05
C VAL A 45 9.21 8.27 -14.87
N GLY A 46 9.54 7.03 -14.51
CA GLY A 46 8.55 6.02 -14.12
C GLY A 46 8.18 6.21 -12.66
N ILE A 47 6.93 6.54 -12.37
CA ILE A 47 6.44 6.75 -11.00
C ILE A 47 5.78 5.46 -10.51
N ASP A 48 6.37 4.84 -9.50
CA ASP A 48 5.92 3.58 -8.90
C ASP A 48 5.63 2.51 -9.99
N ALA A 49 4.67 1.62 -9.76
CA ALA A 49 4.20 0.60 -10.68
C ALA A 49 5.34 -0.19 -11.37
N PRO A 50 6.27 -0.78 -10.60
CA PRO A 50 7.50 -1.36 -11.16
C PRO A 50 7.25 -2.48 -12.17
N ASP A 51 6.15 -3.23 -12.03
CA ASP A 51 5.79 -4.28 -12.99
C ASP A 51 5.47 -3.72 -14.40
N PHE A 52 5.01 -2.47 -14.49
CA PHE A 52 4.79 -1.76 -15.74
C PHE A 52 6.04 -0.96 -16.15
N ASN A 53 6.48 -0.06 -15.28
CA ASN A 53 7.47 0.98 -15.59
C ASN A 53 8.88 0.42 -15.82
N ILE A 54 9.38 -0.53 -15.02
CA ILE A 54 10.76 -1.05 -15.19
C ILE A 54 10.97 -1.64 -16.59
N THR A 55 9.96 -2.29 -17.16
CA THR A 55 10.08 -2.82 -18.52
C THR A 55 10.01 -1.71 -19.58
N LEU A 56 9.16 -0.69 -19.38
CA LEU A 56 9.09 0.47 -20.27
C LEU A 56 10.40 1.26 -20.25
N GLU A 57 10.94 1.56 -19.06
CA GLU A 57 12.23 2.21 -18.87
C GLU A 57 13.35 1.45 -19.58
N GLY A 58 13.38 0.13 -19.45
CA GLY A 58 14.36 -0.69 -20.17
C GLY A 58 14.23 -0.59 -21.69
N ASN A 59 13.02 -0.45 -22.22
CA ASN A 59 12.82 -0.24 -23.65
C ASN A 59 13.28 1.15 -24.09
N LEU A 60 12.97 2.21 -23.32
CA LEU A 60 13.34 3.59 -23.64
C LEU A 60 14.85 3.82 -23.49
N LYS A 61 15.47 3.23 -22.44
CA LYS A 61 16.92 3.29 -22.23
C LYS A 61 17.71 2.66 -23.38
N LYS A 62 17.20 1.58 -24.00
CA LYS A 62 17.79 1.00 -25.22
C LYS A 62 17.76 1.96 -26.42
N GLN A 63 16.83 2.91 -26.44
CA GLN A 63 16.72 3.95 -27.47
C GLN A 63 17.54 5.21 -27.11
N GLY A 64 18.36 5.16 -26.05
CA GLY A 64 19.20 6.27 -25.60
C GLY A 64 18.50 7.30 -24.71
N ILE A 65 17.23 7.08 -24.33
CA ILE A 65 16.49 7.98 -23.45
C ILE A 65 16.94 7.79 -22.01
N LYS A 66 17.20 8.89 -21.29
CA LYS A 66 17.54 8.84 -19.86
C LYS A 66 16.30 8.46 -19.05
N THR A 67 16.47 7.58 -18.07
CA THR A 67 15.36 6.97 -17.32
C THR A 67 15.59 7.08 -15.83
N ILE A 68 14.58 7.52 -15.09
CA ILE A 68 14.56 7.58 -13.63
C ILE A 68 13.37 6.76 -13.14
N HIS A 69 13.56 5.95 -12.11
CA HIS A 69 12.47 5.28 -11.42
C HIS A 69 12.23 5.97 -10.07
N TYR A 70 11.02 6.50 -9.89
CA TYR A 70 10.58 7.21 -8.70
C TYR A 70 9.77 6.25 -7.82
N VAL A 71 10.08 6.21 -6.52
CA VAL A 71 9.67 5.18 -5.54
C VAL A 71 10.47 3.89 -5.70
N SER A 72 11.31 3.59 -4.70
CA SER A 72 12.04 2.32 -4.67
C SER A 72 11.06 1.14 -4.59
N PRO A 73 11.13 0.16 -5.50
CA PRO A 73 10.25 -0.99 -5.47
C PRO A 73 10.76 -2.05 -4.48
N SER A 74 10.79 -1.72 -3.19
CA SER A 74 11.48 -2.48 -2.14
C SER A 74 10.94 -3.91 -1.97
N VAL A 75 9.62 -4.11 -2.07
CA VAL A 75 8.96 -5.45 -2.09
C VAL A 75 9.14 -6.18 -3.44
N TRP A 76 9.63 -5.52 -4.47
CA TRP A 76 9.91 -6.15 -5.76
C TRP A 76 11.40 -6.52 -5.87
N ALA A 77 12.27 -5.71 -5.28
CA ALA A 77 13.73 -5.81 -5.38
C ALA A 77 14.35 -6.90 -4.48
N TRP A 78 13.64 -7.45 -3.48
CA TRP A 78 14.16 -8.52 -2.60
C TRP A 78 14.65 -9.77 -3.35
N ARG A 79 14.15 -10.03 -4.56
CA ARG A 79 14.72 -11.07 -5.42
C ARG A 79 15.93 -10.52 -6.16
N GLN A 80 17.13 -11.00 -5.85
CA GLN A 80 18.40 -10.53 -6.43
C GLN A 80 18.37 -10.33 -7.96
N LYS A 81 17.75 -11.25 -8.72
CA LYS A 81 17.59 -11.16 -10.19
C LYS A 81 16.87 -9.88 -10.64
N ARG A 82 15.97 -9.35 -9.82
CA ARG A 82 15.16 -8.16 -10.12
C ARG A 82 15.95 -6.87 -9.94
N VAL A 83 16.89 -6.81 -9.00
CA VAL A 83 17.79 -5.65 -8.83
C VAL A 83 18.60 -5.38 -10.08
N PHE A 84 19.17 -6.43 -10.69
CA PHE A 84 19.90 -6.30 -11.95
C PHE A 84 19.01 -5.79 -13.09
N LYS A 85 17.73 -6.18 -13.11
CA LYS A 85 16.77 -5.64 -14.09
C LYS A 85 16.52 -4.15 -13.87
N ILE A 86 16.38 -3.69 -12.62
CA ILE A 86 16.26 -2.25 -12.31
C ILE A 86 17.49 -1.49 -12.77
N GLY A 87 18.70 -1.93 -12.39
CA GLY A 87 19.95 -1.25 -12.79
C GLY A 87 20.15 -1.20 -14.30
N ARG A 88 19.76 -2.26 -15.02
CA ARG A 88 19.80 -2.26 -16.50
C ARG A 88 18.76 -1.33 -17.12
N SER A 89 17.63 -1.10 -16.47
CA SER A 89 16.50 -0.33 -17.01
C SER A 89 16.53 1.15 -16.65
N THR A 90 17.19 1.51 -15.54
CA THR A 90 17.22 2.86 -14.97
C THR A 90 18.59 3.49 -15.07
N HIS A 91 18.66 4.82 -15.16
CA HIS A 91 19.87 5.59 -14.94
C HIS A 91 19.98 6.08 -13.49
N MET A 92 18.85 6.22 -12.80
CA MET A 92 18.77 6.58 -11.39
C MET A 92 17.50 5.98 -10.78
N VAL A 93 17.60 5.52 -9.53
CA VAL A 93 16.45 5.22 -8.68
C VAL A 93 16.33 6.30 -7.61
N LEU A 94 15.11 6.77 -7.35
CA LEU A 94 14.81 7.70 -6.26
C LEU A 94 14.15 6.92 -5.11
N ALA A 95 14.86 6.83 -4.00
CA ALA A 95 14.46 6.07 -2.82
C ALA A 95 14.01 6.98 -1.67
N PHE A 96 13.02 6.53 -0.92
CA PHE A 96 12.45 7.31 0.18
C PHE A 96 13.12 7.04 1.51
N LEU A 97 13.78 5.90 1.67
CA LEU A 97 14.39 5.49 2.93
C LEU A 97 15.89 5.23 2.76
N PRO A 98 16.73 5.60 3.75
CA PRO A 98 18.18 5.50 3.61
C PRO A 98 18.66 4.04 3.41
N PHE A 99 17.97 3.07 4.01
CA PHE A 99 18.31 1.65 3.84
C PHE A 99 18.04 1.13 2.42
N GLU A 100 17.09 1.73 1.69
CA GLU A 100 16.81 1.36 0.30
C GLU A 100 17.98 1.76 -0.58
N LYS A 101 18.51 2.97 -0.39
CA LYS A 101 19.74 3.42 -1.05
C LYS A 101 20.91 2.48 -0.71
N ALA A 102 21.13 2.19 0.57
CA ALA A 102 22.19 1.28 0.99
C ALA A 102 22.05 -0.12 0.39
N PHE A 103 20.82 -0.57 0.11
CA PHE A 103 20.58 -1.82 -0.61
C PHE A 103 21.04 -1.74 -2.08
N TYR A 104 20.69 -0.68 -2.82
CA TYR A 104 21.13 -0.51 -4.22
C TYR A 104 22.64 -0.30 -4.37
N ASP A 105 23.26 0.37 -3.39
CA ASP A 105 24.71 0.60 -3.38
C ASP A 105 25.49 -0.74 -3.40
N LYS A 106 24.98 -1.78 -2.72
CA LYS A 106 25.57 -3.15 -2.76
C LYS A 106 25.58 -3.79 -4.15
N PHE A 107 24.72 -3.34 -5.04
CA PHE A 107 24.60 -3.87 -6.41
C PHE A 107 25.11 -2.89 -7.47
N ASN A 108 25.78 -1.80 -7.07
CA ASN A 108 26.26 -0.74 -7.95
C ASN A 108 25.15 -0.17 -8.85
N VAL A 109 23.92 -0.08 -8.33
CA VAL A 109 22.80 0.55 -9.02
C VAL A 109 22.70 2.00 -8.57
N PRO A 110 22.80 3.00 -9.48
CA PRO A 110 22.68 4.40 -9.10
C PRO A 110 21.34 4.67 -8.40
N CYS A 111 21.44 5.11 -7.15
CA CYS A 111 20.28 5.40 -6.30
C CYS A 111 20.54 6.64 -5.44
N ARG A 112 19.54 7.53 -5.42
CA ARG A 112 19.51 8.73 -4.58
C ARG A 112 18.42 8.60 -3.54
N PHE A 113 18.80 8.75 -2.28
CA PHE A 113 17.85 8.96 -1.19
C PHE A 113 17.34 10.40 -1.24
N ILE A 114 16.02 10.58 -1.31
CA ILE A 114 15.37 11.89 -1.48
C ILE A 114 14.49 12.29 -0.28
N GLY A 115 14.46 11.48 0.78
CA GLY A 115 13.51 11.65 1.88
C GLY A 115 12.13 11.08 1.56
N HIS A 116 11.27 11.03 2.56
CA HIS A 116 9.92 10.48 2.42
C HIS A 116 8.91 11.63 2.41
N THR A 117 8.12 11.77 1.35
CA THR A 117 7.18 12.90 1.18
C THR A 117 6.20 13.06 2.34
N MET A 118 5.76 11.95 2.93
CA MET A 118 4.91 11.97 4.13
C MET A 118 5.59 12.66 5.33
N ALA A 119 6.91 12.54 5.48
CA ALA A 119 7.65 13.23 6.54
C ALA A 119 7.69 14.75 6.31
N ASP A 120 7.68 15.19 5.05
CA ASP A 120 7.60 16.62 4.71
C ASP A 120 6.22 17.23 5.04
N THR A 121 5.16 16.41 4.98
CA THR A 121 3.78 16.85 5.26
C THR A 121 3.39 16.77 6.74
N MET A 122 4.13 16.01 7.55
CA MET A 122 3.82 15.82 8.97
C MET A 122 4.64 16.79 9.82
N PRO A 123 4.03 17.56 10.74
CA PRO A 123 4.78 18.37 11.67
C PRO A 123 5.65 17.48 12.57
N LEU A 124 6.83 17.97 12.95
CA LEU A 124 7.73 17.28 13.90
C LEU A 124 7.03 17.01 15.24
N ASP A 125 6.27 17.99 15.70
CA ASP A 125 5.49 17.94 16.94
C ASP A 125 4.00 18.05 16.60
N PRO A 126 3.30 16.93 16.31
CA PRO A 126 1.87 16.95 16.05
C PRO A 126 1.07 17.29 17.31
N ASP A 127 0.06 18.15 17.16
CA ASP A 127 -0.85 18.48 18.26
C ASP A 127 -1.83 17.34 18.52
N LYS A 128 -1.56 16.59 19.59
CA LYS A 128 -2.39 15.48 20.04
C LYS A 128 -3.78 15.94 20.51
N ASN A 129 -3.89 17.10 21.14
CA ASN A 129 -5.16 17.58 21.66
C ASN A 129 -6.07 18.04 20.53
N ALA A 130 -5.53 18.77 19.54
CA ALA A 130 -6.28 19.12 18.35
C ALA A 130 -6.83 17.88 17.61
N ALA A 131 -6.03 16.81 17.49
CA ALA A 131 -6.50 15.56 16.90
C ALA A 131 -7.61 14.88 17.73
N ARG A 132 -7.52 14.97 19.07
CA ARG A 132 -8.56 14.47 19.96
C ARG A 132 -9.85 15.26 19.84
N ASP A 133 -9.78 16.58 19.70
CA ASP A 133 -10.94 17.46 19.49
C ASP A 133 -11.70 17.09 18.21
N VAL A 134 -10.96 16.91 17.11
CA VAL A 134 -11.54 16.50 15.81
C VAL A 134 -12.24 15.14 15.91
N LEU A 135 -11.71 14.23 16.70
CA LEU A 135 -12.24 12.87 16.86
C LEU A 135 -13.24 12.73 18.02
N GLY A 136 -13.49 13.80 18.78
CA GLY A 136 -14.38 13.76 19.95
C GLY A 136 -13.86 12.91 21.12
N ILE A 137 -12.54 12.81 21.29
CA ILE A 137 -11.89 11.98 22.32
C ILE A 137 -11.56 12.85 23.54
N PRO A 138 -11.99 12.49 24.77
CA PRO A 138 -11.66 13.27 25.97
C PRO A 138 -10.15 13.38 26.20
N HIS A 139 -9.65 14.58 26.57
CA HIS A 139 -8.21 14.80 26.78
C HIS A 139 -7.62 14.02 27.97
N ASN A 140 -8.45 13.74 28.99
CA ASN A 140 -8.06 13.03 30.21
C ASN A 140 -8.16 11.50 30.10
N ALA A 141 -8.73 10.97 29.00
CA ALA A 141 -8.86 9.53 28.80
C ALA A 141 -7.59 8.93 28.16
N HIS A 142 -7.31 7.67 28.51
CA HIS A 142 -6.38 6.87 27.71
C HIS A 142 -7.04 6.54 26.38
N CYS A 143 -6.27 6.53 25.29
CA CYS A 143 -6.80 6.26 23.96
C CYS A 143 -5.92 5.23 23.24
N LEU A 144 -6.54 4.19 22.71
CA LEU A 144 -5.93 3.13 21.91
C LEU A 144 -6.46 3.18 20.49
N ALA A 145 -5.57 3.15 19.49
CA ALA A 145 -5.95 2.99 18.10
C ALA A 145 -5.75 1.54 17.65
N LEU A 146 -6.79 0.92 17.07
CA LEU A 146 -6.71 -0.40 16.45
C LEU A 146 -6.75 -0.25 14.92
N LEU A 147 -5.68 -0.68 14.25
CA LEU A 147 -5.59 -0.66 12.79
C LEU A 147 -5.60 -2.11 12.27
N PRO A 148 -6.78 -2.75 12.11
CA PRO A 148 -6.89 -4.17 11.78
C PRO A 148 -6.38 -4.53 10.38
N GLY A 149 -6.02 -3.52 9.57
CA GLY A 149 -5.43 -3.68 8.25
C GLY A 149 -6.29 -3.08 7.14
N SER A 150 -5.67 -2.93 5.98
CA SER A 150 -6.35 -2.42 4.78
C SER A 150 -6.89 -3.55 3.92
N ARG A 151 -6.30 -4.75 4.05
CA ARG A 151 -6.64 -5.93 3.25
C ARG A 151 -7.63 -6.80 4.00
N GLY A 152 -8.53 -7.45 3.27
CA GLY A 152 -9.56 -8.29 3.88
C GLY A 152 -8.98 -9.46 4.66
N ALA A 153 -7.86 -10.03 4.22
CA ALA A 153 -7.18 -11.10 4.96
C ALA A 153 -6.58 -10.59 6.28
N GLU A 154 -6.03 -9.37 6.31
CA GLU A 154 -5.51 -8.76 7.55
C GLU A 154 -6.64 -8.55 8.56
N VAL A 155 -7.75 -7.96 8.11
CA VAL A 155 -8.92 -7.73 8.97
C VAL A 155 -9.49 -9.05 9.50
N GLU A 156 -9.59 -10.08 8.66
CA GLU A 156 -10.09 -11.40 9.09
C GLU A 156 -9.19 -12.02 10.17
N MET A 157 -7.87 -11.96 9.99
CA MET A 157 -6.92 -12.65 10.86
C MET A 157 -6.65 -11.90 12.17
N LEU A 158 -6.65 -10.55 12.15
CA LEU A 158 -6.15 -9.75 13.27
C LEU A 158 -7.25 -9.17 14.16
N SER A 159 -8.46 -8.95 13.63
CA SER A 159 -9.50 -8.20 14.35
C SER A 159 -9.90 -8.85 15.66
N ALA A 160 -10.05 -10.18 15.69
CA ALA A 160 -10.45 -10.91 16.90
C ALA A 160 -9.43 -10.74 18.03
N ASP A 161 -8.13 -10.86 17.73
CA ASP A 161 -7.08 -10.72 18.73
C ASP A 161 -6.88 -9.27 19.18
N PHE A 162 -7.06 -8.31 18.27
CA PHE A 162 -7.04 -6.89 18.61
C PHE A 162 -8.20 -6.52 19.56
N LEU A 163 -9.40 -7.04 19.30
CA LEU A 163 -10.57 -6.83 20.16
C LEU A 163 -10.37 -7.45 21.55
N LYS A 164 -9.88 -8.70 21.62
CA LYS A 164 -9.55 -9.35 22.91
C LYS A 164 -8.50 -8.57 23.68
N THR A 165 -7.48 -8.05 22.98
CA THR A 165 -6.46 -7.20 23.59
C THR A 165 -7.08 -5.93 24.19
N ALA A 166 -8.00 -5.28 23.47
CA ALA A 166 -8.71 -4.11 23.98
C ALA A 166 -9.61 -4.43 25.18
N GLN A 167 -10.28 -5.58 25.19
CA GLN A 167 -11.05 -6.06 26.35
C GLN A 167 -10.16 -6.26 27.59
N LEU A 168 -8.99 -6.89 27.42
CA LEU A 168 -8.02 -7.06 28.51
C LEU A 168 -7.47 -5.71 29.00
N LEU A 169 -7.18 -4.77 28.09
CA LEU A 169 -6.73 -3.44 28.47
C LEU A 169 -7.80 -2.63 29.21
N ARG A 170 -9.08 -2.81 28.87
CA ARG A 170 -10.21 -2.20 29.59
C ARG A 170 -10.32 -2.67 31.04
N GLN A 171 -9.88 -3.88 31.37
CA GLN A 171 -9.82 -4.33 32.78
C GLN A 171 -8.81 -3.51 33.60
N ARG A 172 -7.74 -3.02 32.95
CA ARG A 172 -6.71 -2.18 33.58
C ARG A 172 -7.02 -0.68 33.49
N TYR A 173 -7.66 -0.25 32.41
CA TYR A 173 -8.05 1.13 32.13
C TYR A 173 -9.55 1.16 31.79
N PRO A 174 -10.45 1.24 32.79
CA PRO A 174 -11.90 1.16 32.57
C PRO A 174 -12.43 2.21 31.58
N ASP A 175 -11.83 3.41 31.61
CA ASP A 175 -12.18 4.56 30.77
C ASP A 175 -11.37 4.63 29.45
N LEU A 176 -10.82 3.50 28.98
CA LEU A 176 -10.01 3.46 27.76
C LEU A 176 -10.85 3.72 26.51
N GLU A 177 -10.60 4.82 25.82
CA GLU A 177 -11.15 5.08 24.50
C GLU A 177 -10.48 4.19 23.45
N VAL A 178 -11.26 3.57 22.58
CA VAL A 178 -10.75 2.70 21.51
C VAL A 178 -11.23 3.24 20.18
N VAL A 179 -10.30 3.69 19.34
CA VAL A 179 -10.59 4.20 18.00
C VAL A 179 -10.15 3.20 16.94
N VAL A 180 -10.98 2.99 15.91
CA VAL A 180 -10.73 2.00 14.86
C VAL A 180 -10.92 2.65 13.49
N PRO A 181 -9.84 3.19 12.89
CA PRO A 181 -9.90 3.67 11.52
C PRO A 181 -9.99 2.52 10.51
N LEU A 182 -11.01 2.58 9.64
CA LEU A 182 -11.31 1.56 8.65
C LEU A 182 -11.27 2.17 7.24
N VAL A 183 -10.40 1.62 6.39
CA VAL A 183 -10.06 2.21 5.08
C VAL A 183 -11.24 2.30 4.09
N ASN A 184 -12.29 1.51 4.27
CA ASN A 184 -13.53 1.59 3.47
C ASN A 184 -14.69 0.82 4.13
N ALA A 185 -15.91 1.04 3.62
CA ALA A 185 -17.14 0.41 4.10
C ALA A 185 -17.09 -1.14 4.14
N LYS A 186 -16.42 -1.78 3.16
CA LYS A 186 -16.31 -3.24 3.13
C LYS A 186 -15.43 -3.77 4.26
N ARG A 187 -14.37 -3.05 4.63
CA ARG A 187 -13.52 -3.39 5.78
C ARG A 187 -14.23 -3.13 7.09
N ARG A 188 -15.03 -2.05 7.16
CA ARG A 188 -15.91 -1.76 8.30
C ARG A 188 -16.88 -2.90 8.57
N GLU A 189 -17.67 -3.31 7.58
CA GLU A 189 -18.65 -4.40 7.73
C GLU A 189 -17.99 -5.70 8.22
N GLN A 190 -16.82 -6.03 7.67
CA GLN A 190 -16.06 -7.20 8.07
C GLN A 190 -15.60 -7.11 9.54
N PHE A 191 -15.08 -5.95 9.96
CA PHE A 191 -14.68 -5.71 11.34
C PHE A 191 -15.87 -5.75 12.31
N GLU A 192 -16.98 -5.09 11.97
CA GLU A 192 -18.21 -5.04 12.78
C GLU A 192 -18.78 -6.43 13.01
N LYS A 193 -18.77 -7.30 11.99
CA LYS A 193 -19.17 -8.70 12.15
C LYS A 193 -18.30 -9.44 13.16
N ILE A 194 -16.98 -9.34 13.03
CA ILE A 194 -16.04 -10.00 13.97
C ILE A 194 -16.21 -9.42 15.38
N LYS A 195 -16.43 -8.10 15.50
CA LYS A 195 -16.71 -7.46 16.78
C LYS A 195 -17.98 -7.99 17.43
N ALA A 196 -19.07 -8.14 16.69
CA ALA A 196 -20.32 -8.67 17.21
C ALA A 196 -20.16 -10.09 17.80
N GLU A 197 -19.28 -10.89 17.21
CA GLU A 197 -18.99 -12.26 17.67
C GLU A 197 -18.02 -12.31 18.85
N VAL A 198 -16.98 -11.46 18.86
CA VAL A 198 -15.86 -11.55 19.81
C VAL A 198 -16.00 -10.60 21.00
N ALA A 199 -16.47 -9.38 20.76
CA ALA A 199 -16.51 -8.30 21.73
C ALA A 199 -17.75 -7.38 21.51
N PRO A 200 -18.97 -7.93 21.65
CA PRO A 200 -20.21 -7.18 21.39
C PRO A 200 -20.32 -5.93 22.27
N ASP A 201 -19.96 -6.03 23.55
CA ASP A 201 -20.11 -4.95 24.54
C ASP A 201 -18.93 -3.97 24.57
N LEU A 202 -17.86 -4.24 23.81
CA LEU A 202 -16.71 -3.32 23.77
C LEU A 202 -17.12 -2.05 23.02
N ALA A 203 -17.15 -0.91 23.71
CA ALA A 203 -17.33 0.39 23.08
C ALA A 203 -16.11 0.76 22.23
N VAL A 204 -16.34 1.12 20.97
CA VAL A 204 -15.30 1.54 20.01
C VAL A 204 -15.82 2.67 19.15
N HIS A 205 -14.95 3.61 18.80
CA HIS A 205 -15.20 4.69 17.84
C HIS A 205 -14.71 4.24 16.47
N LEU A 206 -15.63 3.88 15.59
CA LEU A 206 -15.30 3.46 14.24
C LEU A 206 -15.15 4.69 13.34
N LEU A 207 -13.93 4.95 12.89
CA LEU A 207 -13.64 6.08 12.01
C LEU A 207 -13.67 5.59 10.56
N ASP A 208 -14.49 6.22 9.74
CA ASP A 208 -14.40 6.03 8.30
C ASP A 208 -13.12 6.67 7.79
N GLY A 209 -12.47 6.03 6.82
CA GLY A 209 -11.37 6.64 6.09
C GLY A 209 -11.84 7.99 5.54
N MET A 210 -11.39 9.08 6.15
CA MET A 210 -11.45 10.40 5.56
C MET A 210 -10.51 10.33 4.36
N GLY A 211 -11.08 10.08 3.17
CA GLY A 211 -10.31 10.08 1.94
C GLY A 211 -9.65 11.43 1.79
N ALA A 212 -8.32 11.46 1.94
CA ALA A 212 -7.49 12.50 1.35
C ALA A 212 -7.17 12.09 -0.08
#